data_AF-A0A352M2U5-F1
#
_entry.id   AF-A0A352M2U5-F1
#
_cell.length_a   1.000
_cell.length_b   1.000
_cell.length_c   1.000
_cell.angle_alpha   90.00
_cell.angle_beta   90.00
_cell.angle_gamma   90.00
#
_symmetry.space_group_name_H-M   'P 1'
#
loop_
_entity.id
_entity.type
_entity.pdbx_description
1 polymer ?
#
loop_
_entity_poly.entity_id
_entity_poly.type
_entity_poly.pdbx_seq_one_letter_code
_entity_poly.pdbx_strand_id
1 'polypeptide(L)'
;MPVKLDENLLVGFANSDDAAVYKIDNERSLAFTVDFFTPVVDDPVCFGRIAAANALSDIYAMGGIPFLSLNIIAFPVGSVPDHIFSDILKGAAEKSMEAGVVIGGGHSVRDKEVKFGQAVIGYVANNEIIDNSNARPGDYIILTKPIGTGIVTTAKKLDGKVKIKTFRQAVALMESLNKTARDIMVSNNIRCATDITGFGLLGHLYEIAAASKIS
;
A
#
# COMPACT_ATOMS: atom_id res chain seq x y z
N MET A 1 -1.82 14.04 -19.77
CA MET A 1 -2.19 12.84 -20.57
C MET A 1 -3.60 13.04 -21.09
N PRO A 2 -3.95 12.60 -22.31
CA PRO A 2 -5.35 12.55 -22.72
C PRO A 2 -6.09 11.58 -21.79
N VAL A 3 -7.18 12.05 -21.16
CA VAL A 3 -8.01 11.24 -20.26
C VAL A 3 -9.35 11.02 -20.95
N LYS A 4 -9.74 9.75 -21.14
CA LYS A 4 -11.12 9.43 -21.53
C LYS A 4 -11.98 9.57 -20.28
N LEU A 5 -12.99 10.42 -20.33
CA LEU A 5 -13.98 10.54 -19.27
C LEU A 5 -14.94 9.35 -19.33
N ASP A 6 -15.14 8.71 -18.19
CA ASP A 6 -16.09 7.62 -17.98
C ASP A 6 -16.78 7.87 -16.63
N GLU A 7 -18.11 7.91 -16.62
CA GLU A 7 -18.91 8.19 -15.43
C GLU A 7 -18.79 7.12 -14.35
N ASN A 8 -18.35 5.91 -14.72
CA ASN A 8 -18.13 4.83 -13.77
C ASN A 8 -16.78 4.95 -13.04
N LEU A 9 -15.85 5.79 -13.51
CA LEU A 9 -14.63 6.07 -12.77
C LEU A 9 -14.92 7.09 -11.66
N LEU A 10 -15.19 6.59 -10.45
CA LEU A 10 -15.57 7.40 -9.29
C LEU A 10 -14.37 8.12 -8.67
N VAL A 11 -13.24 7.42 -8.57
CA VAL A 11 -11.97 7.96 -8.08
C VAL A 11 -10.89 7.64 -9.13
N GLY A 12 -10.12 8.65 -9.50
CA GLY A 12 -9.09 8.52 -10.52
C GLY A 12 -7.98 9.56 -10.32
N PHE A 13 -7.34 9.96 -11.42
CA PHE A 13 -6.11 10.75 -11.37
C PHE A 13 -6.24 12.18 -10.78
N ALA A 14 -7.47 12.68 -10.58
CA ALA A 14 -7.69 14.10 -10.31
C ALA A 14 -7.14 14.58 -8.95
N ASN A 15 -7.17 13.73 -7.92
CA ASN A 15 -6.84 14.11 -6.54
C ASN A 15 -5.65 13.33 -5.94
N SER A 16 -4.85 12.63 -6.77
CA SER A 16 -3.75 11.77 -6.29
C SER A 16 -4.19 10.82 -5.17
N ASP A 17 -5.32 10.14 -5.37
CA ASP A 17 -5.85 9.21 -4.38
C ASP A 17 -5.07 7.89 -4.36
N ASP A 18 -5.24 7.12 -3.29
CA ASP A 18 -4.45 5.90 -3.05
C ASP A 18 -4.77 4.79 -4.08
N ALA A 19 -6.02 4.71 -4.55
CA ALA A 19 -6.42 3.75 -5.58
C ALA A 19 -7.49 4.30 -6.53
N ALA A 20 -7.51 3.77 -7.76
CA ALA A 20 -8.59 4.05 -8.70
C ALA A 20 -9.85 3.26 -8.31
N VAL A 21 -11.01 3.90 -8.30
CA VAL A 21 -12.29 3.24 -7.97
C VAL A 21 -13.22 3.29 -9.17
N TYR A 22 -13.62 2.12 -9.66
CA TYR A 22 -14.48 1.95 -10.82
C TYR A 22 -15.78 1.25 -10.42
N LYS A 23 -16.92 1.92 -10.65
CA LYS A 23 -18.25 1.41 -10.38
C LYS A 23 -18.59 0.24 -11.29
N ILE A 24 -19.07 -0.85 -10.70
CA ILE A 24 -19.48 -2.04 -11.45
C ILE A 24 -21.00 -2.26 -11.43
N ASP A 25 -21.66 -1.81 -10.36
CA ASP A 25 -23.12 -1.83 -10.23
C ASP A 25 -23.60 -0.77 -9.21
N ASN A 26 -24.88 -0.80 -8.86
CA ASN A 26 -25.49 0.19 -7.96
C ASN A 26 -24.99 0.10 -6.52
N GLU A 27 -24.46 -1.04 -6.09
CA GLU A 27 -24.06 -1.29 -4.71
C GLU A 27 -22.53 -1.32 -4.54
N ARG A 28 -21.80 -1.69 -5.60
CA ARG A 28 -20.38 -2.04 -5.51
C ARG A 28 -19.52 -1.34 -6.56
N SER A 29 -18.28 -1.11 -6.15
CA SER A 29 -17.16 -0.67 -6.99
C SER A 29 -15.96 -1.59 -6.80
N LEU A 30 -15.06 -1.56 -7.78
CA LEU A 30 -13.75 -2.17 -7.70
C LEU A 30 -12.71 -1.09 -7.44
N ALA A 31 -11.85 -1.32 -6.44
CA ALA A 31 -10.66 -0.51 -6.19
C ALA A 31 -9.44 -1.20 -6.82
N PHE A 32 -8.62 -0.44 -7.53
CA PHE A 32 -7.42 -0.90 -8.24
C PHE A 32 -6.21 -0.08 -7.80
N THR A 33 -5.18 -0.76 -7.33
CA THR A 33 -3.88 -0.16 -7.07
C THR A 33 -2.75 -1.01 -7.66
N VAL A 34 -1.58 -0.40 -7.82
CA VAL A 34 -0.34 -1.08 -8.14
C VAL A 34 0.81 -0.39 -7.43
N ASP A 35 1.58 -1.16 -6.68
CA ASP A 35 2.71 -0.60 -5.95
C ASP A 35 3.89 -1.58 -5.93
N PHE A 36 5.09 -1.09 -6.26
CA PHE A 36 6.32 -1.89 -6.31
C PHE A 36 7.57 -1.02 -6.11
N PHE A 37 8.54 -1.53 -5.36
CA PHE A 37 9.71 -0.75 -4.95
C PHE A 37 10.94 -1.64 -4.73
N THR A 38 12.09 -1.03 -4.44
CA THR A 38 13.36 -1.71 -4.16
C THR A 38 13.43 -2.24 -2.72
N PRO A 39 14.27 -3.24 -2.40
CA PRO A 39 14.38 -3.80 -1.06
C PRO A 39 14.62 -2.76 0.03
N VAL A 40 13.70 -2.69 1.01
CA VAL A 40 13.82 -1.85 2.21
C VAL A 40 14.53 -2.57 3.37
N VAL A 41 14.66 -3.89 3.28
CA VAL A 41 15.34 -4.77 4.23
C VAL A 41 16.15 -5.82 3.46
N ASP A 42 17.16 -6.40 4.12
CA ASP A 42 18.06 -7.39 3.51
C ASP A 42 17.44 -8.79 3.42
N ASP A 43 16.54 -9.14 4.34
CA ASP A 43 15.88 -10.45 4.35
C ASP A 43 14.80 -10.51 3.26
N PRO A 44 14.92 -11.43 2.26
CA PRO A 44 14.02 -11.46 1.12
C PRO A 44 12.58 -11.84 1.48
N VAL A 45 12.39 -12.72 2.48
CA VAL A 45 11.05 -13.11 2.94
C VAL A 45 10.35 -11.93 3.60
N CYS A 46 11.03 -11.22 4.50
CA CYS A 46 10.52 -9.99 5.10
C CYS A 46 10.24 -8.92 4.04
N PHE A 47 11.11 -8.74 3.05
CA PHE A 47 10.87 -7.80 1.95
C PHE A 47 9.60 -8.15 1.17
N GLY A 48 9.40 -9.43 0.82
CA GLY A 48 8.17 -9.90 0.18
C GLY A 48 6.91 -9.62 1.00
N ARG A 49 6.96 -9.86 2.31
CA ARG A 49 5.84 -9.55 3.23
C ARG A 49 5.56 -8.04 3.29
N ILE A 50 6.60 -7.21 3.39
CA ILE A 50 6.46 -5.74 3.44
C ILE A 50 5.87 -5.22 2.14
N ALA A 51 6.39 -5.66 0.99
CA ALA A 51 5.90 -5.22 -0.32
C ALA A 51 4.43 -5.61 -0.56
N ALA A 52 4.03 -6.82 -0.16
CA ALA A 52 2.63 -7.21 -0.21
C ALA A 52 1.76 -6.39 0.75
N ALA A 53 2.19 -6.19 2.01
CA ALA A 53 1.44 -5.37 2.96
C ALA A 53 1.24 -3.92 2.47
N ASN A 54 2.27 -3.34 1.85
CA ASN A 54 2.24 -2.02 1.25
C ASN A 54 1.26 -1.95 0.06
N ALA A 55 1.38 -2.85 -0.92
CA ALA A 55 0.49 -2.84 -2.09
C ALA A 55 -0.99 -3.10 -1.73
N LEU A 56 -1.27 -3.82 -0.64
CA LEU A 56 -2.63 -4.01 -0.12
C LEU A 56 -3.16 -2.78 0.64
N SER A 57 -2.28 -1.88 1.06
CA SER A 57 -2.58 -0.76 1.94
C SER A 57 -3.54 0.23 1.31
N ASP A 58 -3.35 0.58 0.04
CA ASP A 58 -4.20 1.54 -0.67
C ASP A 58 -5.66 1.06 -0.75
N ILE A 59 -5.87 -0.25 -0.95
CA ILE A 59 -7.23 -0.81 -0.94
C ILE A 59 -7.88 -0.62 0.44
N TYR A 60 -7.11 -0.78 1.52
CA TYR A 60 -7.62 -0.52 2.87
C TYR A 60 -7.86 0.97 3.13
N ALA A 61 -7.02 1.86 2.60
CA ALA A 61 -7.17 3.31 2.71
C ALA A 61 -8.50 3.77 2.08
N MET A 62 -8.87 3.17 0.93
CA MET A 62 -10.13 3.46 0.23
C MET A 62 -11.39 2.90 0.90
N GLY A 63 -11.28 2.26 2.07
CA GLY A 63 -12.40 1.54 2.70
C GLY A 63 -12.67 0.14 2.12
N GLY A 64 -11.82 -0.34 1.21
CA GLY A 64 -12.02 -1.58 0.47
C GLY A 64 -11.54 -2.86 1.15
N ILE A 65 -11.88 -3.99 0.53
CA ILE A 65 -11.46 -5.34 0.90
C ILE A 65 -10.70 -5.96 -0.27
N PRO A 66 -9.38 -6.16 -0.18
CA PRO A 66 -8.62 -6.79 -1.26
C PRO A 66 -9.00 -8.27 -1.37
N PHE A 67 -9.04 -8.80 -2.59
CA PHE A 67 -9.37 -10.22 -2.82
C PHE A 67 -8.49 -10.90 -3.87
N LEU A 68 -7.91 -10.14 -4.80
CA LEU A 68 -7.04 -10.66 -5.85
C LEU A 68 -5.80 -9.76 -6.01
N SER A 69 -4.64 -10.37 -6.22
CA SER A 69 -3.42 -9.66 -6.61
C SER A 69 -2.62 -10.38 -7.70
N LEU A 70 -1.78 -9.61 -8.39
CA LEU A 70 -0.82 -10.09 -9.38
C LEU A 70 0.57 -9.59 -8.99
N ASN A 71 1.54 -10.49 -8.92
CA ASN A 71 2.91 -10.13 -8.58
C ASN A 71 3.59 -9.38 -9.74
N ILE A 72 4.34 -8.33 -9.41
CA ILE A 72 5.19 -7.61 -10.35
C ILE A 72 6.62 -7.73 -9.83
N ILE A 73 7.52 -8.31 -10.65
CA ILE A 73 8.90 -8.53 -10.25
C ILE A 73 9.89 -8.11 -11.33
N ALA A 74 10.86 -7.30 -10.95
CA ALA A 74 12.04 -6.98 -11.73
C ALA A 74 13.23 -7.62 -11.02
N PHE A 75 14.00 -8.48 -11.70
CA PHE A 75 15.03 -9.28 -11.05
C PHE A 75 16.34 -9.36 -11.85
N PRO A 76 17.51 -9.18 -11.20
CA PRO A 76 18.82 -9.27 -11.84
C PRO A 76 19.34 -10.70 -11.92
N VAL A 77 18.80 -11.44 -12.87
CA VAL A 77 19.19 -12.83 -13.17
C VAL A 77 20.71 -12.94 -13.36
N GLY A 78 21.35 -13.82 -12.61
CA GLY A 78 22.79 -14.07 -12.65
C GLY A 78 23.65 -13.16 -11.76
N SER A 79 23.11 -12.05 -11.26
CA SER A 79 23.80 -11.16 -10.32
C SER A 79 23.42 -11.41 -8.86
N VAL A 80 22.28 -12.05 -8.64
CA VAL A 80 21.73 -12.35 -7.30
C VAL A 80 21.36 -13.84 -7.25
N PRO A 81 21.58 -14.54 -6.12
CA PRO A 81 21.24 -15.96 -6.02
C PRO A 81 19.74 -16.22 -6.20
N ASP A 82 19.39 -17.24 -6.98
CA ASP A 82 18.00 -17.53 -7.38
C ASP A 82 17.03 -17.72 -6.20
N HIS A 83 17.50 -18.20 -5.05
CA HIS A 83 16.67 -18.37 -3.85
C HIS A 83 16.03 -17.05 -3.37
N ILE A 84 16.61 -15.89 -3.68
CA ILE A 84 16.09 -14.57 -3.28
C ILE A 84 14.76 -14.34 -3.99
N PHE A 85 14.65 -14.75 -5.25
CA PHE A 85 13.40 -14.68 -6.01
C PHE A 85 12.30 -15.49 -5.34
N SER A 86 12.57 -16.77 -5.01
CA SER A 86 11.59 -17.64 -4.37
C SER A 86 11.22 -17.17 -2.95
N ASP A 87 12.18 -16.62 -2.20
CA ASP A 87 11.95 -16.16 -0.84
C ASP A 87 11.09 -14.90 -0.79
N ILE A 88 11.28 -13.96 -1.72
CA ILE A 88 10.41 -12.80 -1.89
C ILE A 88 8.98 -13.26 -2.18
N LEU A 89 8.81 -14.17 -3.14
CA LEU A 89 7.49 -14.69 -3.49
C LEU A 89 6.83 -15.44 -2.33
N LYS A 90 7.61 -16.19 -1.54
CA LYS A 90 7.12 -16.86 -0.34
C LYS A 90 6.60 -15.85 0.69
N GLY A 91 7.38 -14.81 1.00
CA GLY A 91 6.96 -13.77 1.93
C GLY A 91 5.69 -13.06 1.48
N ALA A 92 5.62 -12.71 0.19
CA ALA A 92 4.42 -12.12 -0.40
C ALA A 92 3.21 -13.04 -0.27
N ALA A 93 3.36 -14.33 -0.59
CA ALA A 93 2.30 -15.32 -0.49
C ALA A 93 1.78 -15.49 0.95
N GLU A 94 2.69 -15.55 1.93
CA GLU A 94 2.31 -15.62 3.35
C GLU A 94 1.47 -14.40 3.77
N LYS A 95 1.88 -13.19 3.36
CA LYS A 95 1.15 -11.96 3.69
C LYS A 95 -0.18 -11.82 2.96
N SER A 96 -0.23 -12.14 1.67
CA SER A 96 -1.48 -12.16 0.90
C SER A 96 -2.47 -13.18 1.48
N MET A 97 -1.98 -14.35 1.92
CA MET A 97 -2.80 -15.36 2.59
C MET A 97 -3.36 -14.86 3.93
N GLU A 98 -2.56 -14.17 4.75
CA GLU A 98 -3.02 -13.50 5.98
C GLU A 98 -4.14 -12.50 5.70
N ALA A 99 -4.06 -11.78 4.57
CA ALA A 99 -5.09 -10.84 4.13
C ALA A 99 -6.33 -11.50 3.51
N GLY A 100 -6.30 -12.81 3.23
CA GLY A 100 -7.36 -13.52 2.50
C GLY A 100 -7.36 -13.26 0.99
N VAL A 101 -6.22 -12.83 0.43
CA VAL A 101 -6.06 -12.43 -0.97
C VAL A 101 -5.47 -13.56 -1.79
N VAL A 102 -6.07 -13.84 -2.94
CA VAL A 102 -5.56 -14.81 -3.91
C VAL A 102 -4.50 -14.14 -4.79
N ILE A 103 -3.31 -14.75 -4.88
CA ILE A 103 -2.32 -14.36 -5.90
C ILE A 103 -2.69 -15.09 -7.20
N GLY A 104 -3.23 -14.36 -8.17
CA GLY A 104 -3.72 -14.88 -9.44
C GLY A 104 -2.66 -15.08 -10.53
N GLY A 105 -1.39 -14.83 -10.22
CA GLY A 105 -0.28 -14.88 -11.16
C GLY A 105 0.62 -13.66 -11.03
N GLY A 106 1.18 -13.21 -12.14
CA GLY A 106 2.06 -12.05 -12.18
C GLY A 106 2.89 -11.95 -13.45
N HIS A 107 3.81 -11.00 -13.46
CA HIS A 107 4.77 -10.83 -14.53
C HIS A 107 6.16 -10.54 -13.98
N SER A 108 7.17 -11.14 -14.61
CA SER A 108 8.59 -10.97 -14.26
C SER A 108 9.38 -10.42 -15.42
N VAL A 109 10.25 -9.43 -15.15
CA VAL A 109 11.19 -8.87 -16.12
C VAL A 109 12.62 -8.94 -15.61
N ARG A 110 13.59 -8.97 -16.53
CA ARG A 110 15.00 -8.81 -16.19
C ARG A 110 15.30 -7.35 -15.92
N ASP A 111 16.06 -7.06 -14.87
CA ASP A 111 16.47 -5.72 -14.47
C ASP A 111 17.87 -5.77 -13.85
N LYS A 112 18.52 -4.63 -13.62
CA LYS A 112 19.77 -4.52 -12.87
C LYS A 112 19.56 -4.54 -11.35
N GLU A 113 18.37 -4.17 -10.89
CA GLU A 113 18.01 -4.10 -9.48
C GLU A 113 16.76 -4.93 -9.18
N VAL A 114 16.71 -5.51 -7.98
CA VAL A 114 15.49 -6.16 -7.47
C VAL A 114 14.43 -5.09 -7.24
N LYS A 115 13.25 -5.29 -7.83
CA LYS A 115 12.02 -4.55 -7.49
C LYS A 115 10.89 -5.55 -7.38
N PHE A 116 10.06 -5.38 -6.37
CA PHE A 116 8.93 -6.28 -6.16
C PHE A 116 7.73 -5.51 -5.62
N GLY A 117 6.55 -5.99 -5.98
CA GLY A 117 5.28 -5.47 -5.52
C GLY A 117 4.10 -6.20 -6.15
N GLN A 118 2.90 -5.64 -5.99
CA GLN A 118 1.68 -6.26 -6.47
C GLN A 118 0.75 -5.23 -7.11
N ALA A 119 0.07 -5.65 -8.17
CA ALA A 119 -1.18 -5.02 -8.58
C ALA A 119 -2.31 -5.70 -7.80
N VAL A 120 -3.19 -4.92 -7.18
CA VAL A 120 -4.21 -5.42 -6.25
C VAL A 120 -5.58 -4.92 -6.69
N ILE A 121 -6.56 -5.82 -6.57
CA ILE A 121 -7.98 -5.52 -6.77
C ILE A 121 -8.73 -5.80 -5.46
N GLY A 122 -9.58 -4.85 -5.08
CA GLY A 122 -10.49 -4.96 -3.96
C GLY A 122 -11.94 -4.62 -4.32
N TYR A 123 -12.86 -5.05 -3.47
CA TYR A 123 -14.24 -4.58 -3.48
C TYR A 123 -14.41 -3.44 -2.50
N VAL A 124 -15.23 -2.45 -2.84
CA VAL A 124 -15.69 -1.40 -1.94
C VAL A 124 -17.17 -1.14 -2.20
N ALA A 125 -17.98 -1.04 -1.14
CA ALA A 125 -19.38 -0.65 -1.29
C ALA A 125 -19.45 0.84 -1.67
N ASN A 126 -20.35 1.21 -2.58
CA ASN A 126 -20.40 2.57 -3.13
C ASN A 126 -20.61 3.65 -2.05
N ASN A 127 -21.25 3.31 -0.93
CA ASN A 127 -21.48 4.19 0.22
C ASN A 127 -20.39 4.12 1.30
N GLU A 128 -19.37 3.28 1.12
CA GLU A 128 -18.25 3.08 2.04
C GLU A 128 -16.90 3.48 1.42
N ILE A 129 -16.92 4.10 0.23
CA ILE A 129 -15.72 4.66 -0.40
C ILE A 129 -15.23 5.82 0.47
N ILE A 130 -13.99 5.72 0.92
CA ILE A 130 -13.29 6.77 1.67
C ILE A 130 -12.18 7.28 0.75
N ASP A 131 -12.27 8.53 0.32
CA ASP A 131 -11.22 9.17 -0.47
C ASP A 131 -10.32 10.06 0.40
N ASN A 132 -9.23 10.56 -0.16
CA ASN A 132 -8.34 11.51 0.50
C ASN A 132 -8.92 12.94 0.56
N SER A 133 -10.20 13.13 0.22
CA SER A 133 -10.89 14.41 0.21
C SER A 133 -11.94 14.48 1.33
N ASN A 134 -12.67 15.59 1.43
CA ASN A 134 -13.74 15.79 2.43
C ASN A 134 -13.31 15.99 3.90
N ALA A 135 -12.02 16.20 4.19
CA ALA A 135 -11.59 16.70 5.50
C ALA A 135 -12.13 18.12 5.76
N ARG A 136 -12.39 18.45 7.03
CA ARG A 136 -12.96 19.75 7.42
C ARG A 136 -12.19 20.40 8.57
N PRO A 137 -12.19 21.75 8.68
CA PRO A 137 -11.66 22.41 9.86
C PRO A 137 -12.36 21.93 11.14
N GLY A 138 -11.57 21.57 12.15
CA GLY A 138 -12.06 20.98 13.40
C GLY A 138 -11.99 19.45 13.45
N ASP A 139 -11.64 18.78 12.34
CA ASP A 139 -11.41 17.33 12.34
C ASP A 139 -10.14 16.97 13.11
N TYR A 140 -10.15 15.79 13.74
CA TYR A 140 -8.98 15.23 14.41
C TYR A 140 -8.14 14.41 13.43
N ILE A 141 -6.81 14.54 13.54
CA ILE A 141 -5.87 13.69 12.80
C ILE A 141 -5.55 12.46 13.66
N ILE A 142 -5.82 11.27 13.11
CA ILE A 142 -5.56 9.99 13.76
C ILE A 142 -4.52 9.23 12.95
N LEU A 143 -3.50 8.72 13.63
CA LEU A 143 -2.45 7.91 13.02
C LEU A 143 -2.47 6.50 13.62
N THR A 144 -2.52 5.49 12.77
CA THR A 144 -2.67 4.08 13.19
C THR A 144 -1.34 3.34 13.35
N LYS A 145 -0.25 3.88 12.80
CA LYS A 145 1.12 3.36 12.91
C LYS A 145 2.12 4.48 13.17
N PRO A 146 3.13 4.30 14.04
CA PRO A 146 4.15 5.31 14.26
C PRO A 146 5.00 5.52 12.98
N ILE A 147 5.44 6.76 12.77
CA ILE A 147 6.38 7.12 11.69
C ILE A 147 7.83 6.78 12.02
N GLY A 148 8.72 6.87 11.03
CA GLY A 148 10.17 6.78 11.22
C GLY A 148 10.82 5.46 10.78
N THR A 149 10.06 4.53 10.19
CA THR A 149 10.57 3.27 9.63
C THR A 149 11.72 3.51 8.64
N GLY A 150 11.59 4.51 7.76
CA GLY A 150 12.64 4.91 6.80
C GLY A 150 13.95 5.33 7.46
N ILE A 151 13.91 5.98 8.62
CA ILE A 151 15.11 6.33 9.39
C ILE A 151 15.78 5.06 9.92
N VAL A 152 14.97 4.14 10.46
CA VAL A 152 15.46 2.87 11.02
C VAL A 152 16.09 1.99 9.94
N THR A 153 15.46 1.85 8.78
CA THR A 153 16.00 1.06 7.66
C THR A 153 17.27 1.70 7.08
N THR A 154 17.29 3.03 6.94
CA THR A 154 18.47 3.75 6.42
C THR A 154 19.66 3.64 7.37
N ALA A 155 19.44 3.85 8.67
CA ALA A 155 20.49 3.71 9.67
C ALA A 155 21.02 2.26 9.76
N LYS A 156 20.17 1.27 9.51
CA LYS A 156 20.60 -0.14 9.42
C LYS A 156 21.49 -0.37 8.19
N LYS A 157 21.13 0.19 7.03
CA LYS A 157 21.89 0.10 5.77
C LYS A 157 23.26 0.81 5.84
N LEU A 158 23.31 2.01 6.44
CA LEU A 158 24.53 2.83 6.47
C LEU A 158 25.53 2.37 7.54
N ASP A 159 25.09 2.27 8.79
CA ASP A 159 26.01 2.17 9.92
C ASP A 159 25.92 0.82 10.64
N GLY A 160 24.85 0.04 10.40
CA GLY A 160 24.58 -1.22 11.11
C GLY A 160 24.30 -1.08 12.61
N LYS A 161 24.40 0.13 13.17
CA LYS A 161 24.34 0.44 14.62
C LYS A 161 22.93 0.50 15.21
N VAL A 162 21.89 0.27 14.41
CA VAL A 162 20.52 0.19 14.91
C VAL A 162 20.39 -1.03 15.82
N LYS A 163 19.86 -0.82 17.03
CA LYS A 163 19.56 -1.92 17.96
C LYS A 163 18.64 -2.94 17.27
N ILE A 164 19.00 -4.22 17.33
CA ILE A 164 18.23 -5.30 16.67
C ILE A 164 16.74 -5.29 17.03
N LYS A 165 16.42 -4.95 18.28
CA LYS A 165 15.03 -4.82 18.75
C LYS A 165 14.28 -3.73 18.00
N THR A 166 14.89 -2.55 17.83
CA THR A 166 14.30 -1.42 17.09
C THR A 166 14.11 -1.74 15.62
N PHE A 167 15.08 -2.39 14.99
CA PHE A 167 14.94 -2.84 13.60
C PHE A 167 13.80 -3.84 13.43
N ARG A 168 13.73 -4.86 14.30
CA ARG A 168 12.63 -5.84 14.28
C ARG A 168 11.26 -5.21 14.50
N GLN A 169 11.16 -4.20 15.36
CA GLN A 169 9.91 -3.44 15.54
C GLN A 169 9.51 -2.68 14.29
N ALA A 170 10.45 -2.01 13.61
CA ALA A 170 10.16 -1.34 12.34
C ALA A 170 9.73 -2.32 11.25
N VAL A 171 10.38 -3.48 11.15
CA VAL A 171 9.97 -4.56 10.22
C VAL A 171 8.55 -5.03 10.53
N ALA A 172 8.24 -5.35 11.79
CA ALA A 172 6.90 -5.81 12.19
C ALA A 172 5.81 -4.76 11.89
N LEU A 173 6.12 -3.46 12.06
CA LEU A 173 5.20 -2.38 11.70
C LEU A 173 4.95 -2.32 10.19
N MET A 174 6.00 -2.43 9.38
CA MET A 174 5.90 -2.45 7.90
C MET A 174 5.18 -3.70 7.38
N GLU A 175 5.32 -4.85 8.05
CA GLU A 175 4.63 -6.08 7.66
C GLU A 175 3.14 -6.12 8.08
N SER A 176 2.71 -5.27 9.01
CA SER A 176 1.33 -5.30 9.53
C SER A 176 0.33 -4.79 8.50
N LEU A 177 -0.80 -5.49 8.33
CA LEU A 177 -1.88 -5.07 7.44
C LEU A 177 -2.69 -3.91 8.03
N ASN A 178 -3.21 -3.03 7.17
CA ASN A 178 -4.11 -1.94 7.56
C ASN A 178 -5.58 -2.38 7.70
N LYS A 179 -5.86 -3.70 7.69
CA LYS A 179 -7.22 -4.27 7.76
C LYS A 179 -8.04 -3.74 8.95
N THR A 180 -7.48 -3.78 10.16
CA THR A 180 -8.18 -3.30 11.36
C THR A 180 -8.43 -1.80 11.32
N ALA A 181 -7.48 -1.02 10.77
CA ALA A 181 -7.69 0.41 10.56
C ALA A 181 -8.88 0.63 9.61
N ARG A 182 -8.92 -0.09 8.47
CA ARG A 182 -10.06 -0.05 7.54
C ARG A 182 -11.39 -0.39 8.21
N ASP A 183 -11.45 -1.49 8.96
CA ASP A 183 -12.68 -1.92 9.63
C ASP A 183 -13.21 -0.82 10.56
N ILE A 184 -12.33 -0.17 11.33
CA ILE A 184 -12.68 0.95 12.22
C ILE A 184 -13.12 2.18 11.43
N MET A 185 -12.45 2.50 10.32
CA MET A 185 -12.78 3.66 9.49
C MET A 185 -14.19 3.52 8.90
N VAL A 186 -14.48 2.36 8.29
CA VAL A 186 -15.79 2.08 7.69
C VAL A 186 -16.88 2.06 8.76
N SER A 187 -16.68 1.39 9.90
CA SER A 187 -17.71 1.28 10.95
C SER A 187 -18.08 2.62 11.59
N ASN A 188 -17.19 3.62 11.52
CA ASN A 188 -17.40 4.95 12.09
C ASN A 188 -17.76 6.02 11.04
N ASN A 189 -17.95 5.64 9.77
CA ASN A 189 -18.24 6.56 8.67
C ASN A 189 -17.21 7.71 8.61
N ILE A 190 -15.92 7.35 8.66
CA ILE A 190 -14.83 8.33 8.53
C ILE A 190 -14.93 9.00 7.16
N ARG A 191 -14.77 10.33 7.13
CA ARG A 191 -14.95 11.14 5.92
C ARG A 191 -13.80 11.05 4.93
N CYS A 192 -12.59 10.87 5.45
CA CYS A 192 -11.36 11.04 4.71
C CYS A 192 -10.30 10.13 5.32
N ALA A 193 -9.51 9.48 4.46
CA ALA A 193 -8.36 8.70 4.88
C ALA A 193 -7.29 8.69 3.79
N THR A 194 -6.07 8.40 4.20
CA THR A 194 -4.96 8.02 3.33
C THR A 194 -3.98 7.19 4.14
N ASP A 195 -3.03 6.51 3.51
CA ASP A 195 -1.98 5.78 4.20
C ASP A 195 -0.61 6.47 4.09
N ILE A 196 0.13 6.47 5.20
CA ILE A 196 1.40 7.20 5.26
C ILE A 196 2.54 6.35 4.70
N THR A 197 2.89 6.60 3.45
CA THR A 197 3.94 5.90 2.68
C THR A 197 5.14 6.79 2.33
N GLY A 198 5.66 6.71 1.09
CA GLY A 198 6.94 7.27 0.65
C GLY A 198 7.06 8.80 0.72
N PHE A 199 5.94 9.52 0.67
CA PHE A 199 5.92 10.99 0.80
C PHE A 199 6.03 11.47 2.25
N GLY A 200 5.90 10.55 3.20
CA GLY A 200 5.93 10.86 4.63
C GLY A 200 4.68 11.60 5.11
N LEU A 201 4.62 11.81 6.44
CA LEU A 201 3.42 12.34 7.09
C LEU A 201 3.00 13.71 6.58
N LEU A 202 3.95 14.63 6.38
CA LEU A 202 3.63 15.99 5.94
C LEU A 202 3.18 16.03 4.47
N GLY A 203 3.71 15.15 3.61
CA GLY A 203 3.29 15.06 2.22
C GLY A 203 1.84 14.61 2.11
N HIS A 204 1.51 13.51 2.79
CA HIS A 204 0.15 12.96 2.82
C HIS A 204 -0.88 13.88 3.49
N LEU A 205 -0.50 14.58 4.57
CA LEU A 205 -1.38 15.60 5.16
C LEU A 205 -1.59 16.81 4.23
N TYR A 206 -0.57 17.18 3.47
CA TYR A 206 -0.69 18.23 2.47
C TYR A 206 -1.64 17.83 1.33
N GLU A 207 -1.58 16.58 0.86
CA GLU A 207 -2.50 16.05 -0.16
C GLU A 207 -3.95 16.08 0.32
N ILE A 208 -4.23 15.63 1.55
CA ILE A 208 -5.56 15.74 2.16
C ILE A 208 -6.02 17.20 2.23
N ALA A 209 -5.16 18.10 2.71
CA ALA A 209 -5.50 19.51 2.86
C ALA A 209 -5.81 20.15 1.50
N ALA A 210 -5.01 19.85 0.48
CA ALA A 210 -5.21 20.33 -0.88
C ALA A 210 -6.49 19.78 -1.53
N ALA A 211 -6.72 18.47 -1.46
CA ALA A 211 -7.92 17.81 -1.99
C ALA A 211 -9.19 18.32 -1.30
N SER A 212 -9.11 18.60 0.00
CA SER A 212 -10.22 19.11 0.82
C SER A 212 -10.35 20.63 0.80
N LYS A 213 -9.40 21.36 0.19
CA LYS A 213 -9.35 22.84 0.12
C LYS A 213 -9.34 23.50 1.50
N ILE A 214 -8.54 22.97 2.42
CA ILE A 214 -8.32 23.48 3.77
C ILE A 214 -6.84 23.81 4.00
N SER A 215 -6.54 24.55 5.07
CA SER A 215 -5.18 25.01 5.44
C SER A 215 -4.87 24.80 6.91
#